data_AF-A0A850XHN7-F1
#
_entry.id   AF-A0A850XHN7-F1
#
_cell.length_a   1.000
_cell.length_b   1.000
_cell.length_c   1.000
_cell.angle_alpha   90.00
_cell.angle_beta   90.00
_cell.angle_gamma   90.00
#
_symmetry.space_group_name_H-M   'P 1'
#
loop_
_entity.id
_entity.type
_entity.pdbx_description
1 polymer ?
#
loop_
_entity_poly.entity_id
_entity_poly.type
_entity_poly.pdbx_seq_one_letter_code
_entity_poly.pdbx_strand_id
1 'polypeptide(L)'
;SSHNLSEEFAEAARQLKKEAPRIQFGKIDVTHLPDLKKEFNILEFPTVKLFVDGNREEPVDCKGVRQASAFITWIKRRTGPSAVIINSTDQAEAIINADDLAVIGFFKELHNDGVEVFRETAKDVPEMPFGMTASDNVCADYGIQKNSVVVFKKGKPVHNEVLEDGRQNKLDLTRFIKTFNLDLVTEYNLE
;
A
#
# COMPACT_ATOMS: atom_id res chain seq x y z
N SER A 1 -28.68 -8.62 -2.35
CA SER A 1 -27.23 -8.72 -2.63
C SER A 1 -26.31 -8.21 -1.49
N SER A 2 -26.84 -7.72 -0.35
CA SER A 2 -26.04 -7.35 0.84
C SER A 2 -25.58 -8.55 1.70
N HIS A 3 -26.33 -9.66 1.68
CA HIS A 3 -25.99 -10.88 2.43
C HIS A 3 -24.61 -11.45 2.08
N ASN A 4 -24.21 -11.35 0.80
CA ASN A 4 -22.96 -11.91 0.32
C ASN A 4 -21.73 -11.23 0.95
N LEU A 5 -21.72 -9.89 1.08
CA LEU A 5 -20.52 -9.18 1.57
C LEU A 5 -20.20 -9.46 3.05
N SER A 6 -21.22 -9.58 3.90
CA SER A 6 -21.02 -9.92 5.30
C SER A 6 -20.49 -11.35 5.49
N GLU A 7 -20.94 -12.28 4.64
CA GLU A 7 -20.48 -13.68 4.65
C GLU A 7 -19.02 -13.77 4.18
N GLU A 8 -18.68 -13.11 3.07
CA GLU A 8 -17.32 -13.02 2.53
C GLU A 8 -16.35 -12.37 3.52
N PHE A 9 -16.77 -11.31 4.22
CA PHE A 9 -15.97 -10.70 5.29
C PHE A 9 -15.75 -11.65 6.46
N ALA A 10 -16.80 -12.38 6.89
CA ALA A 10 -16.68 -13.34 7.98
C ALA A 10 -15.75 -14.50 7.62
N GLU A 11 -15.78 -14.96 6.38
CA GLU A 11 -14.86 -15.99 5.88
C GLU A 11 -13.41 -15.50 5.85
N ALA A 12 -13.15 -14.31 5.30
CA ALA A 12 -11.83 -13.69 5.33
C ALA A 12 -11.29 -13.54 6.77
N ALA A 13 -12.13 -13.09 7.70
CA ALA A 13 -11.77 -12.95 9.11
C ALA A 13 -11.38 -14.29 9.75
N ARG A 14 -12.09 -15.40 9.45
CA ARG A 14 -11.75 -16.74 9.96
C ARG A 14 -10.38 -17.21 9.46
N GLN A 15 -10.08 -16.96 8.19
CA GLN A 15 -8.79 -17.35 7.59
C GLN A 15 -7.64 -16.50 8.18
N LEU A 16 -7.79 -15.16 8.18
CA LEU A 16 -6.76 -14.25 8.69
C LEU A 16 -6.50 -14.39 10.18
N LYS A 17 -7.48 -14.79 10.99
CA LYS A 17 -7.26 -15.04 12.42
C LYS A 17 -6.17 -16.08 12.68
N LYS A 18 -5.97 -17.03 11.75
CA LYS A 18 -4.91 -18.05 11.84
C LYS A 18 -3.56 -17.52 11.36
N GLU A 19 -3.55 -16.71 10.31
CA GLU A 19 -2.33 -16.26 9.63
C GLU A 19 -1.75 -14.96 10.19
N ALA A 20 -2.60 -14.08 10.72
CA ALA A 20 -2.26 -12.74 11.15
C ALA A 20 -2.95 -12.41 12.48
N PRO A 21 -2.50 -12.98 13.62
CA PRO A 21 -3.21 -12.89 14.91
C PRO A 21 -3.27 -11.48 15.50
N ARG A 22 -2.48 -10.52 14.98
CA ARG A 22 -2.53 -9.11 15.37
C ARG A 22 -3.71 -8.35 14.76
N ILE A 23 -4.34 -8.91 13.72
CA ILE A 23 -5.46 -8.27 13.01
C ILE A 23 -6.76 -8.71 13.68
N GLN A 24 -7.53 -7.73 14.15
CA GLN A 24 -8.81 -7.94 14.79
C GLN A 24 -9.95 -7.55 13.84
N PHE A 25 -11.04 -8.31 13.92
CA PHE A 25 -12.23 -8.11 13.08
C PHE A 25 -13.41 -7.81 13.98
N GLY A 26 -14.20 -6.81 13.60
CA GLY A 26 -15.39 -6.40 14.33
C GLY A 26 -16.55 -6.11 13.37
N LYS A 27 -17.76 -6.29 13.88
CA LYS A 27 -19.00 -5.85 13.24
C LYS A 27 -19.77 -5.01 14.23
N ILE A 28 -20.23 -3.85 13.80
CA ILE A 28 -21.04 -2.92 14.61
C ILE A 28 -22.31 -2.62 13.83
N ASP A 29 -23.47 -2.81 14.47
CA ASP A 29 -24.73 -2.28 13.95
C ASP A 29 -24.83 -0.81 14.35
N VAL A 30 -24.68 0.07 13.37
CA VAL A 30 -24.70 1.51 13.57
C VAL A 30 -26.09 2.11 13.41
N THR A 31 -27.14 1.31 13.19
CA THR A 31 -28.51 1.78 12.92
C THR A 31 -29.01 2.78 13.96
N HIS A 32 -28.68 2.53 15.23
CA HIS A 32 -29.05 3.38 16.37
C HIS A 32 -27.87 4.23 16.91
N LEU A 33 -26.79 4.37 16.14
CA LEU A 33 -25.56 5.09 16.51
C LEU A 33 -25.28 6.23 15.51
N PRO A 34 -26.08 7.33 15.53
CA PRO A 34 -25.96 8.41 14.55
C PRO A 34 -24.61 9.13 14.62
N ASP A 35 -24.04 9.29 15.82
CA ASP A 35 -22.73 9.93 16.01
C ASP A 35 -21.63 9.13 15.32
N LEU A 36 -21.67 7.80 15.44
CA LEU A 36 -20.70 6.90 14.82
C LEU A 36 -20.82 6.88 13.28
N LYS A 37 -22.06 6.93 12.76
CA LYS A 37 -22.29 7.08 11.31
C LYS A 37 -21.68 8.37 10.79
N LYS A 38 -21.89 9.48 11.51
CA LYS A 38 -21.38 10.79 11.12
C LYS A 38 -19.86 10.85 11.21
N GLU A 39 -19.31 10.39 12.33
CA GLU A 39 -17.86 10.38 12.61
C GLU A 39 -17.08 9.66 11.50
N PHE A 40 -17.56 8.49 11.07
CA PHE A 40 -16.89 7.70 10.04
C PHE A 40 -17.46 7.87 8.63
N ASN A 41 -18.33 8.87 8.42
CA ASN A 41 -18.97 9.14 7.15
C ASN A 41 -19.58 7.89 6.49
N ILE A 42 -20.38 7.13 7.24
CA ILE A 42 -21.03 5.90 6.77
C ILE A 42 -22.32 6.27 6.03
N LEU A 43 -22.26 6.28 4.71
CA LEU A 43 -23.38 6.64 3.83
C LEU A 43 -24.17 5.43 3.34
N GLU A 44 -23.52 4.27 3.18
CA GLU A 44 -24.12 3.04 2.63
C GLU A 44 -23.78 1.80 3.48
N PHE A 45 -24.58 0.74 3.32
CA PHE A 45 -24.41 -0.51 4.05
C PHE A 45 -24.27 -1.72 3.11
N PRO A 46 -23.38 -2.68 3.43
CA PRO A 46 -22.37 -2.61 4.48
C PRO A 46 -21.16 -1.74 4.06
N THR A 47 -20.54 -1.02 5.00
CA THR A 47 -19.26 -0.32 4.81
C THR A 47 -18.18 -1.01 5.65
N VAL A 48 -17.02 -1.28 5.04
CA VAL A 48 -15.86 -1.88 5.71
C VAL A 48 -14.73 -0.86 5.77
N LYS A 49 -14.16 -0.68 6.96
CA LYS A 49 -13.04 0.24 7.24
C LYS A 49 -11.93 -0.49 7.98
N LEU A 50 -10.68 -0.19 7.65
CA LEU A 50 -9.49 -0.64 8.37
C LEU A 50 -8.94 0.49 9.24
N PHE A 51 -8.67 0.17 10.50
CA PHE A 51 -8.01 1.05 11.45
C PHE A 51 -6.60 0.50 11.67
N VAL A 52 -5.58 1.28 11.32
CA VAL A 52 -4.16 0.91 11.49
C VAL A 52 -3.63 1.62 12.74
N ASP A 53 -2.95 0.87 13.60
CA ASP A 53 -2.38 1.37 14.87
C ASP A 53 -3.36 2.16 15.76
N GLY A 54 -4.64 1.83 15.67
CA GLY A 54 -5.71 2.50 16.43
C GLY A 54 -6.04 3.91 15.96
N ASN A 55 -5.49 4.37 14.82
CA ASN A 55 -5.82 5.67 14.24
C ASN A 55 -7.30 5.70 13.85
N ARG A 56 -8.08 6.48 14.59
CA ARG A 56 -9.51 6.68 14.40
C ARG A 56 -9.83 7.84 13.46
N GLU A 57 -8.89 8.74 13.23
CA GLU A 57 -9.09 9.95 12.44
C GLU A 57 -9.07 9.64 10.94
N GLU A 58 -8.20 8.73 10.51
CA GLU A 58 -8.01 8.39 9.09
C GLU A 58 -8.17 6.88 8.80
N PRO A 59 -9.37 6.31 9.02
CA PRO A 59 -9.62 4.91 8.67
C PRO A 59 -9.61 4.71 7.14
N VAL A 60 -9.07 3.59 6.71
CA VAL A 60 -8.98 3.27 5.27
C VAL A 60 -10.24 2.56 4.80
N ASP A 61 -10.93 3.15 3.82
CA ASP A 61 -12.12 2.56 3.20
C ASP A 61 -11.75 1.34 2.35
N CYS A 62 -12.43 0.22 2.59
CA CYS A 62 -12.34 -0.96 1.74
C CYS A 62 -13.38 -0.89 0.61
N LYS A 63 -13.03 -0.17 -0.47
CA LYS A 63 -13.91 0.02 -1.64
C LYS A 63 -13.71 -1.09 -2.67
N GLY A 64 -14.80 -1.52 -3.31
CA GLY A 64 -14.76 -2.48 -4.43
C GLY A 64 -14.42 -3.94 -4.08
N VAL A 65 -13.93 -4.22 -2.87
CA VAL A 65 -13.61 -5.59 -2.43
C VAL A 65 -14.89 -6.31 -2.01
N ARG A 66 -15.14 -7.48 -2.61
CA ARG A 66 -16.39 -8.23 -2.41
C ARG A 66 -16.20 -9.73 -2.16
N GLN A 67 -15.00 -10.28 -2.36
CA GLN A 67 -14.69 -11.70 -2.15
C GLN A 67 -13.71 -11.87 -1.00
N ALA A 68 -13.81 -12.96 -0.25
CA ALA A 68 -12.97 -13.26 0.92
C ALA A 68 -11.48 -13.27 0.55
N SER A 69 -11.10 -13.91 -0.55
CA SER A 69 -9.73 -13.92 -1.06
C SER A 69 -9.20 -12.51 -1.35
N ALA A 70 -10.02 -11.66 -1.96
CA ALA A 70 -9.67 -10.26 -2.24
C ALA A 70 -9.55 -9.44 -0.95
N PHE A 71 -10.39 -9.68 0.07
CA PHE A 71 -10.24 -9.06 1.40
C PHE A 71 -8.92 -9.46 2.06
N ILE A 72 -8.56 -10.74 1.99
CA ILE A 72 -7.30 -11.25 2.54
C ILE A 72 -6.12 -10.54 1.90
N THR A 73 -6.10 -10.45 0.56
CA THR A 73 -5.07 -9.72 -0.17
C THR A 73 -5.05 -8.24 0.20
N TRP A 74 -6.22 -7.58 0.27
CA TRP A 74 -6.34 -6.16 0.58
C TRP A 74 -5.80 -5.82 1.99
N ILE A 75 -6.09 -6.68 2.97
CA ILE A 75 -5.57 -6.54 4.34
C ILE A 75 -4.05 -6.80 4.36
N LYS A 76 -3.59 -7.91 3.76
CA LYS A 76 -2.16 -8.27 3.74
C LYS A 76 -1.29 -7.17 3.11
N ARG A 77 -1.78 -6.49 2.07
CA ARG A 77 -1.08 -5.34 1.47
C ARG A 77 -0.93 -4.17 2.45
N ARG A 78 -1.91 -3.95 3.34
CA ARG A 78 -1.93 -2.84 4.31
C ARG A 78 -1.27 -3.14 5.64
N THR A 79 -1.19 -4.42 6.03
CA THR A 79 -0.64 -4.86 7.33
C THR A 79 0.67 -5.63 7.18
N GLY A 80 1.12 -5.88 5.96
CA GLY A 80 2.40 -6.52 5.66
C GLY A 80 3.59 -5.58 5.88
N PRO A 81 4.83 -6.06 5.63
CA PRO A 81 5.99 -5.19 5.65
C PRO A 81 5.81 -4.07 4.63
N SER A 82 6.13 -2.82 5.02
CA SER A 82 5.92 -1.67 4.15
C SER A 82 6.78 -1.71 2.88
N ALA A 83 7.91 -2.41 2.90
CA ALA A 83 8.62 -2.80 1.69
C ALA A 83 9.31 -4.16 1.86
N VAL A 84 9.31 -4.95 0.78
CA VAL A 84 9.96 -6.26 0.72
C VAL A 84 11.45 -6.10 0.48
N ILE A 85 12.29 -6.85 1.21
CA ILE A 85 13.73 -6.88 0.98
C ILE A 85 14.02 -7.75 -0.24
N ILE A 86 14.70 -7.18 -1.23
CA ILE A 86 15.09 -7.78 -2.50
C ILE A 86 16.57 -8.17 -2.41
N ASN A 87 16.88 -9.42 -2.74
CA ASN A 87 18.24 -9.95 -2.75
C ASN A 87 18.69 -10.43 -4.14
N SER A 88 17.78 -10.49 -5.12
CA SER A 88 18.05 -10.90 -6.50
C SER A 88 17.20 -10.14 -7.50
N THR A 89 17.62 -10.13 -8.75
CA THR A 89 16.92 -9.47 -9.86
C THR A 89 15.55 -10.10 -10.11
N ASP A 90 15.42 -11.42 -9.95
CA ASP A 90 14.12 -12.11 -10.03
C ASP A 90 13.12 -11.61 -8.98
N GLN A 91 13.58 -11.30 -7.76
CA GLN A 91 12.72 -10.73 -6.71
C GLN A 91 12.34 -9.29 -7.03
N ALA A 92 13.25 -8.51 -7.63
CA ALA A 92 12.94 -7.16 -8.10
C ALA A 92 11.85 -7.20 -9.18
N GLU A 93 12.03 -8.05 -10.19
CA GLU A 93 11.08 -8.25 -11.28
C GLU A 93 9.71 -8.74 -10.77
N ALA A 94 9.68 -9.64 -9.78
CA ALA A 94 8.42 -10.09 -9.18
C ALA A 94 7.63 -8.94 -8.55
N ILE A 95 8.30 -7.97 -7.92
CA ILE A 95 7.66 -6.79 -7.32
C ILE A 95 7.26 -5.78 -8.40
N ILE A 96 8.16 -5.52 -9.37
CA ILE A 96 7.95 -4.61 -10.49
C ILE A 96 6.72 -5.00 -11.32
N ASN A 97 6.49 -6.30 -11.49
CA ASN A 97 5.40 -6.83 -12.30
C ASN A 97 4.17 -7.26 -11.48
N ALA A 98 4.15 -7.02 -10.17
CA ALA A 98 3.03 -7.38 -9.29
C ALA A 98 1.79 -6.48 -9.50
N ASP A 99 1.98 -5.27 -10.02
CA ASP A 99 0.92 -4.31 -10.32
C ASP A 99 1.37 -3.35 -11.45
N ASP A 100 0.47 -2.49 -11.93
CA ASP A 100 0.75 -1.53 -13.00
C ASP A 100 1.78 -0.47 -12.58
N LEU A 101 1.91 -0.21 -11.28
CA LEU A 101 2.90 0.64 -10.66
C LEU A 101 3.59 -0.11 -9.53
N ALA A 102 4.91 0.07 -9.40
CA ALA A 102 5.70 -0.45 -8.29
C ALA A 102 6.84 0.51 -7.95
N VAL A 103 7.34 0.44 -6.72
CA VAL A 103 8.43 1.32 -6.26
C VAL A 103 9.55 0.47 -5.66
N ILE A 104 10.79 0.70 -6.11
CA ILE A 104 11.98 0.08 -5.51
C ILE A 104 12.92 1.16 -4.97
N GLY A 105 13.26 1.03 -3.69
CA GLY A 105 14.36 1.77 -3.08
C GLY A 105 15.68 1.02 -3.24
N PHE A 106 16.63 1.61 -3.94
CA PHE A 106 17.99 1.11 -4.09
C PHE A 106 18.88 1.86 -3.11
N PHE A 107 19.55 1.14 -2.21
CA PHE A 107 20.38 1.75 -1.17
C PHE A 107 21.75 1.06 -1.12
N LYS A 108 22.76 1.78 -0.63
CA LYS A 108 24.06 1.16 -0.29
C LYS A 108 23.97 0.29 0.95
N GLU A 109 23.08 0.65 1.87
CA GLU A 109 22.82 -0.08 3.11
C GLU A 109 21.37 0.12 3.55
N LEU A 110 20.80 -0.84 4.27
CA LEU A 110 19.40 -0.82 4.69
C LEU A 110 19.17 -0.24 6.10
N HIS A 111 20.13 0.53 6.64
CA HIS A 111 20.06 1.09 7.99
C HIS A 111 20.58 2.54 8.01
N ASN A 112 19.88 3.42 7.28
CA ASN A 112 20.13 4.86 7.26
C ASN A 112 18.81 5.65 7.22
N ASP A 113 18.88 6.97 7.43
CA ASP A 113 17.70 7.85 7.48
C ASP A 113 16.85 7.79 6.19
N GLY A 114 17.49 7.66 5.03
CA GLY A 114 16.80 7.54 3.75
C GLY A 114 15.95 6.25 3.65
N VAL A 115 16.43 5.16 4.23
CA VAL A 115 15.69 3.89 4.31
C VAL A 115 14.48 4.03 5.22
N GLU A 116 14.62 4.69 6.38
CA GLU A 116 13.49 4.92 7.28
C GLU A 116 12.43 5.82 6.65
N VAL A 117 12.84 6.93 6.01
CA VAL A 117 11.93 7.79 5.24
C VAL A 117 11.20 7.01 4.15
N PHE A 118 11.89 6.12 3.44
CA PHE A 118 11.28 5.26 2.42
C PHE A 118 10.30 4.26 3.02
N ARG A 119 10.66 3.58 4.12
CA ARG A 119 9.79 2.64 4.83
C ARG A 119 8.51 3.30 5.33
N GLU A 120 8.64 4.50 5.90
CA GLU A 120 7.52 5.29 6.38
C GLU A 120 6.64 5.79 5.22
N THR A 121 7.25 6.20 4.11
CA THR A 121 6.51 6.58 2.90
C THR A 121 5.71 5.40 2.36
N ALA A 122 6.30 4.20 2.32
CA ALA A 122 5.63 3.01 1.84
C ALA A 122 4.41 2.60 2.70
N LYS A 123 4.42 2.91 4.01
CA LYS A 123 3.24 2.73 4.88
C LYS A 123 2.06 3.63 4.47
N ASP A 124 2.34 4.82 3.94
CA ASP A 124 1.34 5.82 3.54
C ASP A 124 0.81 5.61 2.10
N VAL A 125 1.37 4.62 1.38
CA VAL A 125 1.02 4.26 -0.02
C VAL A 125 0.85 2.72 -0.15
N PRO A 126 0.00 2.07 0.67
CA PRO A 126 -0.12 0.62 0.71
C PRO A 126 -0.80 0.02 -0.55
N GLU A 127 -1.29 0.87 -1.46
CA GLU A 127 -1.84 0.45 -2.74
C GLU A 127 -0.79 0.02 -3.75
N MET A 128 0.45 0.48 -3.63
CA MET A 128 1.54 0.09 -4.53
C MET A 128 2.43 -0.98 -3.89
N PRO A 129 2.98 -1.93 -4.67
CA PRO A 129 4.06 -2.79 -4.24
C PRO A 129 5.34 -1.98 -4.00
N PHE A 130 5.94 -2.16 -2.83
CA PHE A 130 7.23 -1.56 -2.48
C PHE A 130 8.28 -2.65 -2.24
N GLY A 131 9.45 -2.45 -2.84
CA GLY A 131 10.65 -3.23 -2.62
C GLY A 131 11.81 -2.35 -2.18
N MET A 132 12.80 -2.93 -1.53
CA MET A 132 14.08 -2.27 -1.29
C MET A 132 15.23 -3.26 -1.39
N THR A 133 16.38 -2.80 -1.87
CA THR A 133 17.59 -3.60 -2.04
C THR A 133 18.81 -2.84 -1.54
N ALA A 134 19.77 -3.59 -1.00
CA ALA A 134 21.16 -3.17 -0.86
C ALA A 134 22.13 -4.16 -1.54
N SER A 135 21.62 -4.98 -2.45
CA SER A 135 22.42 -5.91 -3.24
C SER A 135 23.09 -5.16 -4.39
N ASP A 136 24.43 -5.12 -4.38
CA ASP A 136 25.22 -4.48 -5.43
C ASP A 136 24.90 -5.00 -6.83
N ASN A 137 24.62 -6.31 -6.96
CA ASN A 137 24.26 -6.92 -8.23
C ASN A 137 22.92 -6.38 -8.75
N VAL A 138 21.91 -6.30 -7.89
CA VAL A 138 20.60 -5.76 -8.27
C VAL A 138 20.74 -4.27 -8.60
N CYS A 139 21.48 -3.50 -7.81
CA CYS A 139 21.77 -2.10 -8.12
C CYS A 139 22.45 -1.93 -9.49
N ALA A 140 23.45 -2.77 -9.80
CA ALA A 140 24.16 -2.74 -11.06
C ALA A 140 23.26 -3.08 -12.26
N ASP A 141 22.39 -4.08 -12.14
CA ASP A 141 21.45 -4.49 -13.21
C ASP A 141 20.50 -3.35 -13.61
N TYR A 142 20.08 -2.52 -12.66
CA TYR A 142 19.27 -1.33 -12.91
C TYR A 142 20.09 -0.04 -13.12
N GLY A 143 21.43 -0.12 -13.17
CA GLY A 143 22.32 1.01 -13.40
C GLY A 143 22.35 2.06 -12.28
N ILE A 144 22.03 1.66 -11.05
CA ILE A 144 21.94 2.54 -9.88
C ILE A 144 23.24 2.52 -9.07
N GLN A 145 23.81 3.71 -8.83
CA GLN A 145 25.08 3.88 -8.10
C GLN A 145 24.95 4.66 -6.78
N LYS A 146 23.85 5.40 -6.63
CA LYS A 146 23.53 6.22 -5.46
C LYS A 146 22.26 5.69 -4.82
N ASN A 147 22.03 6.06 -3.57
CA ASN A 147 20.76 5.80 -2.93
C ASN A 147 19.66 6.47 -3.77
N SER A 148 18.65 5.70 -4.19
CA SER A 148 17.67 6.14 -5.16
C SER A 148 16.33 5.46 -4.92
N VAL A 149 15.24 6.16 -5.22
CA VAL A 149 13.90 5.59 -5.32
C VAL A 149 13.50 5.58 -6.78
N VAL A 150 13.21 4.41 -7.31
CA VAL A 150 12.81 4.23 -8.70
C VAL A 150 11.35 3.81 -8.75
N VAL A 151 10.55 4.52 -9.54
CA VAL A 151 9.16 4.18 -9.84
C VAL A 151 9.13 3.43 -11.16
N PHE A 152 8.46 2.28 -11.14
CA PHE A 152 8.23 1.44 -12.30
C PHE A 152 6.76 1.53 -12.69
N LYS A 153 6.49 1.64 -13.99
CA LYS A 153 5.14 1.55 -14.58
C LYS A 153 5.13 0.48 -15.66
N LYS A 154 4.26 -0.52 -15.51
CA LYS A 154 4.11 -1.65 -16.45
C LYS A 154 5.45 -2.30 -16.79
N GLY A 155 6.22 -2.64 -15.74
CA GLY A 155 7.50 -3.31 -15.88
C GLY A 155 8.70 -2.41 -16.20
N LYS A 156 8.50 -1.10 -16.46
CA LYS A 156 9.57 -0.21 -16.94
C LYS A 156 9.85 0.92 -15.95
N PRO A 157 11.12 1.30 -15.73
CA PRO A 157 11.45 2.46 -14.92
C PRO A 157 10.94 3.73 -15.62
N VAL A 158 10.16 4.53 -14.90
CA VAL A 158 9.60 5.80 -15.41
C VAL A 158 10.13 7.02 -14.68
N HIS A 159 10.66 6.85 -13.46
CA HIS A 159 11.32 7.91 -12.71
C HIS A 159 12.39 7.33 -11.79
N ASN A 160 13.50 8.06 -11.64
CA ASN A 160 14.56 7.75 -10.68
C ASN A 160 14.86 9.01 -9.87
N GLU A 161 14.53 8.97 -8.59
CA GLU A 161 14.79 10.04 -7.63
C GLU A 161 16.05 9.68 -6.83
N VAL A 162 17.11 10.48 -6.94
CA VAL A 162 18.34 10.26 -6.16
C VAL A 162 18.14 10.86 -4.77
N LEU A 163 18.41 10.06 -3.74
CA LEU A 163 18.37 10.48 -2.34
C LEU A 163 19.72 11.10 -1.95
N GLU A 164 19.77 12.43 -1.86
CA GLU A 164 20.85 13.22 -1.29
C GLU A 164 20.73 13.40 0.24
N ASP A 165 21.75 13.01 1.00
CA ASP A 165 21.73 13.07 2.47
C ASP A 165 21.19 14.40 3.04
N GLY A 166 20.18 14.28 3.92
CA GLY A 166 19.60 15.41 4.65
C GLY A 166 18.56 16.25 3.89
N ARG A 167 18.22 15.90 2.65
CA ARG A 167 17.19 16.63 1.86
C ARG A 167 15.84 15.93 1.76
N GLN A 168 15.78 14.61 1.98
CA GLN A 168 14.52 13.86 1.82
C GLN A 168 13.69 14.02 3.08
N ASN A 169 12.46 14.49 2.91
CA ASN A 169 11.43 14.32 3.92
C ASN A 169 10.33 13.39 3.38
N LYS A 170 9.66 12.70 4.31
CA LYS A 170 8.58 11.75 4.03
C LYS A 170 7.47 12.37 3.17
N LEU A 171 7.11 13.62 3.44
CA LEU A 171 5.99 14.30 2.79
C LEU A 171 6.23 14.50 1.30
N ASP A 172 7.42 14.95 0.93
CA ASP A 172 7.76 15.19 -0.46
C ASP A 172 7.90 13.88 -1.23
N LEU A 173 8.54 12.86 -0.65
CA LEU A 173 8.62 11.53 -1.28
C LEU A 173 7.23 10.89 -1.47
N THR A 174 6.34 11.03 -0.49
CA THR A 174 4.96 10.53 -0.57
C THR A 174 4.18 11.23 -1.68
N ARG A 175 4.24 12.57 -1.74
CA ARG A 175 3.55 13.35 -2.79
C ARG A 175 4.07 13.00 -4.18
N PHE A 176 5.39 12.89 -4.31
CA PHE A 176 6.04 12.49 -5.54
C PHE A 176 5.53 11.12 -6.02
N ILE A 177 5.57 10.09 -5.17
CA ILE A 177 5.09 8.75 -5.55
C ILE A 177 3.60 8.76 -5.91
N LYS A 178 2.77 9.47 -5.13
CA LYS A 178 1.32 9.57 -5.39
C LYS A 178 1.00 10.26 -6.72
N THR A 179 1.91 11.08 -7.26
CA THR A 179 1.73 11.70 -8.59
C THR A 179 1.61 10.64 -9.69
N PHE A 180 2.25 9.48 -9.55
CA PHE A 180 2.15 8.39 -10.53
C PHE A 180 0.84 7.62 -10.45
N ASN A 181 0.15 7.67 -9.30
CA ASN A 181 -1.17 7.07 -9.09
C ASN A 181 -2.32 7.92 -9.65
N LEU A 182 -2.02 9.17 -10.03
CA LEU A 182 -2.99 10.00 -10.72
C LEU A 182 -3.10 9.47 -12.14
N ASP A 183 -4.07 8.58 -12.36
CA ASP A 183 -4.61 8.39 -13.70
C ASP A 183 -4.93 9.78 -14.29
N LEU A 184 -4.50 10.02 -15.53
CA LEU A 184 -5.03 11.12 -16.33
C LEU A 184 -6.54 10.92 -16.37
N VAL A 185 -7.28 11.71 -15.58
CA VAL A 185 -8.73 11.72 -15.58
C VAL A 185 -9.17 11.93 -17.02
N THR A 186 -9.66 10.86 -17.65
CA THR A 186 -10.35 10.97 -18.94
C THR A 186 -11.54 11.89 -18.76
N GLU A 187 -11.68 12.83 -19.71
CA GLU A 187 -12.74 13.83 -19.75
C GLU A 187 -14.11 13.22 -19.46
N TYR A 188 -14.85 13.97 -18.66
CA TYR A 188 -16.24 13.72 -18.32
C TYR A 188 -17.09 13.98 -19.57
N ASN A 189 -17.40 12.93 -20.36
CA ASN A 189 -18.40 13.05 -21.41
C ASN A 189 -19.79 12.98 -20.79
N LEU A 190 -20.40 14.16 -20.61
CA LEU A 190 -21.85 14.30 -20.50
C LEU A 190 -22.45 14.05 -21.88
N GLU A 191 -23.15 12.93 -22.05
CA GLU A 191 -24.28 12.85 -22.99
C GLU A 191 -25.57 13.22 -22.25
#